data_AF-X1EK80-F1
#
_entry.id   AF-X1EK80-F1
#
_cell.length_a   1.000
_cell.length_b   1.000
_cell.length_c   1.000
_cell.angle_alpha   90.00
_cell.angle_beta   90.00
_cell.angle_gamma   90.00
#
_symmetry.space_group_name_H-M   'P 1'
#
loop_
_entity.id
_entity.type
_entity.pdbx_description
1 polymer ?
#
loop_
_entity_poly.entity_id
_entity_poly.type
_entity_poly.pdbx_seq_one_letter_code
_entity_poly.pdbx_strand_id
1 'polypeptide(L)' 'MGEKSAQNLLSQIEKSKSQPLNRLIFALGIRYVGAGGARILADNFFSLEAL' A
#
# COMPACT_ATOMS: atom_id res chain seq x y z
N MET A 1 -8.13 15.56 23.14
CA MET A 1 -8.44 14.43 22.23
C MET A 1 -7.91 14.63 20.81
N GLY A 2 -7.95 15.86 20.25
CA GLY A 2 -7.43 16.14 18.90
C GLY A 2 -5.94 15.83 18.70
N GLU A 3 -5.07 16.25 19.63
CA GLU A 3 -3.61 16.04 19.53
C GLU A 3 -3.23 14.56 19.44
N LYS A 4 -3.81 13.70 20.30
CA LYS A 4 -3.59 12.25 20.26
C LYS A 4 -4.06 11.64 18.94
N SER A 5 -5.20 12.09 18.42
CA SER A 5 -5.72 11.62 17.12
C SER A 5 -4.79 12.00 15.97
N ALA A 6 -4.30 13.24 15.96
CA ALA A 6 -3.35 13.72 14.95
C ALA A 6 -2.01 12.96 15.02
N GLN A 7 -1.47 12.71 16.22
CA GLN A 7 -0.26 11.90 16.40
C GLN A 7 -0.46 10.46 15.91
N ASN A 8 -1.60 9.85 16.20
CA ASN A 8 -1.94 8.52 15.70
C ASN A 8 -1.98 8.50 14.16
N LEU A 9 -2.59 9.51 13.54
CA LEU A 9 -2.67 9.62 12.08
C LEU A 9 -1.26 9.71 11.47
N LEU A 10 -0.41 10.60 11.97
CA LEU A 10 0.97 10.74 11.51
C LEU A 10 1.75 9.44 11.67
N SER A 11 1.61 8.76 12.81
CA SER A 11 2.25 7.46 13.05
C SER A 11 1.80 6.39 12.04
N GLN A 12 0.52 6.36 11.68
CA GLN A 12 -0.01 5.40 10.71
C GLN A 12 0.44 5.72 9.28
N ILE A 13 0.58 7.00 8.93
CA ILE A 13 1.14 7.43 7.64
C ILE A 13 2.60 6.98 7.52
N GLU A 14 3.41 7.16 8.56
CA GLU A 14 4.80 6.67 8.51
C GLU A 14 4.86 5.14 8.40
N LYS A 15 3.99 4.42 9.12
CA LYS A 15 3.88 2.96 9.01
C LYS A 15 3.35 2.47 7.66
N SER A 16 2.64 3.31 6.89
CA SER A 16 2.11 2.89 5.59
C SER A 16 3.20 2.84 4.51
N LYS A 17 4.32 3.57 4.70
CA LYS A 17 5.44 3.60 3.75
C LYS A 17 6.19 2.28 3.62
N SER A 18 6.13 1.43 4.65
CA SER A 18 6.80 0.11 4.66
C SER A 18 5.87 -1.05 4.31
N GLN A 19 4.68 -0.76 3.78
CA GLN A 19 3.75 -1.82 3.39
C GLN A 19 4.28 -2.61 2.18
N PRO A 20 3.95 -3.91 2.09
CA PRO A 20 4.39 -4.75 0.98
C PRO A 20 3.81 -4.26 -0.37
N LEU A 21 4.52 -4.56 -1.45
CA LEU A 21 4.22 -4.10 -2.80
C LEU A 21 2.78 -4.42 -3.24
N ASN A 22 2.27 -5.59 -2.89
CA ASN A 22 0.88 -5.98 -3.20
C ASN A 22 -0.17 -5.04 -2.56
N ARG A 23 0.07 -4.54 -1.35
CA ARG A 23 -0.82 -3.56 -0.69
C ARG A 23 -0.74 -2.20 -1.37
N LEU A 24 0.45 -1.80 -1.81
CA LEU A 24 0.63 -0.57 -2.59
C LEU A 24 -0.12 -0.66 -3.92
N ILE A 25 0.08 -1.73 -4.70
CA ILE A 25 -0.59 -1.96 -5.99
C ILE A 25 -2.11 -1.94 -5.83
N PHE A 26 -2.63 -2.61 -4.79
CA PHE A 26 -4.06 -2.59 -4.51
C PHE A 26 -4.58 -1.19 -4.13
N ALA A 27 -3.82 -0.45 -3.31
CA ALA A 27 -4.20 0.90 -2.87
C ALA A 27 -4.19 1.95 -4.01
N LEU A 28 -3.45 1.72 -5.09
CA LEU A 28 -3.45 2.59 -6.28
C LEU A 28 -4.77 2.57 -7.06
N GLY A 29 -5.66 1.60 -6.78
CA GLY A 29 -6.99 1.55 -7.40
C GLY A 29 -6.96 1.26 -8.91
N ILE A 30 -5.97 0.48 -9.37
CA ILE A 30 -5.83 0.10 -10.78
C ILE A 30 -7.09 -0.66 -11.23
N ARG A 31 -7.69 -0.23 -12.34
CA ARG A 31 -8.93 -0.81 -12.86
C ARG A 31 -8.77 -2.33 -13.08
N TYR A 32 -9.73 -3.10 -12.56
CA TYR A 32 -9.76 -4.57 -12.61
C TYR A 32 -8.67 -5.30 -11.78
N VAL A 33 -7.82 -4.58 -11.04
CA VAL A 33 -6.80 -5.17 -10.17
C VAL A 33 -7.30 -5.18 -8.73
N GLY A 34 -7.92 -6.30 -8.33
CA GLY A 34 -8.27 -6.57 -6.94
C GLY A 34 -7.07 -7.08 -6.12
N ALA A 35 -7.30 -7.42 -4.85
CA ALA A 35 -6.24 -7.92 -3.94
C ALA A 35 -5.49 -9.14 -4.49
N GLY A 36 -6.20 -10.05 -5.18
CA GLY A 36 -5.58 -11.21 -5.84
C GLY A 36 -4.66 -10.81 -6.99
N GLY A 37 -5.13 -9.92 -7.88
CA GLY A 37 -4.31 -9.41 -8.99
C GLY A 37 -3.09 -8.64 -8.49
N ALA A 38 -3.26 -7.80 -7.47
CA ALA A 38 -2.16 -7.05 -6.86
C ALA A 38 -1.08 -7.97 -6.26
N ARG A 39 -1.47 -9.11 -5.69
CA ARG A 39 -0.52 -10.13 -5.22
C ARG A 39 0.24 -10.78 -6.37
N ILE A 40 -0.47 -11.20 -7.42
CA ILE A 40 0.16 -11.80 -8.61
C ILE A 40 1.18 -10.83 -9.21
N LEU A 41 0.83 -9.56 -9.39
CA LEU A 41 1.74 -8.54 -9.93
C LEU A 41 2.97 -8.36 -9.04
N ALA A 42 2.79 -8.24 -7.72
CA ALA A 42 3.90 -8.11 -6.79
C ALA A 42 4.85 -9.33 -6.82
N ASP A 43 4.30 -10.55 -6.90
CA ASP A 43 5.07 -11.80 -6.92
C ASP A 43 5.83 -12.02 -8.24
N ASN A 44 5.42 -11.37 -9.34
CA ASN A 44 6.09 -11.49 -10.64
C ASN A 44 7.11 -10.38 -10.92
N PHE A 45 6.83 -9.13 -10.52
CA PHE A 45 7.64 -7.97 -10.87
C PHE A 45 8.57 -7.51 -9.75
N PHE A 46 8.31 -7.90 -8.49
CA PHE A 46 9.12 -7.63 -7.28
C PHE A 46 9.38 -6.14 -6.93
N SER A 47 9.08 -5.20 -7.82
CA SER A 47 9.23 -3.76 -7.66
C SER A 47 8.15 -3.02 -8.47
N LEU A 48 7.89 -1.76 -8.14
CA LEU A 48 6.92 -0.94 -8.87
C LEU A 48 7.48 -0.46 -10.21
N GLU A 49 8.79 -0.27 -10.29
CA GLU A 49 9.51 0.19 -11.48
C GLU A 49 9.53 -0.87 -12.59
N ALA A 50 9.45 -2.15 -12.22
CA ALA A 50 9.40 -3.26 -13.16
C ALA A 50 7.98 -3.61 -13.63
N LEU A 51 6.93 -3.07 -12.97
CA LEU A 51 5.51 -3.34 -13.22
C LEU A 51 4.97 -2.54 -14.42
#